data_AF-A0A959WMJ2-F1
#
_entry.id   AF-A0A959WMJ2-F1
#
_cell.length_a   1.000
_cell.length_b   1.000
_cell.length_c   1.000
_cell.angle_alpha   90.00
_cell.angle_beta   90.00
_cell.angle_gamma   90.00
#
_symmetry.space_group_name_H-M   'P 1'
#
loop_
_entity.id
_entity.type
_entity.pdbx_description
1 polymer ?
#
loop_
_entity_poly.entity_id
_entity_poly.type
_entity_poly.pdbx_seq_one_letter_code
_entity_poly.pdbx_strand_id
1 'polypeptide(L)'
;NVDHELREAGVREQARLVFLTNEAQLGDFGVDGLTFEHEGFVTHSELWASSLFRERQVEAIVGAHVERVDEGTVHYETLDGEHHSLDFDFAMLLPPFGGVPLKAYDRDGEDITDQIFAPSGFMKVDADYTPRPYEEWTVDDWPETYMAPGFDNVFATGIAFAPPHQISRPRKSPNGTVIAPSPPRTGMPSGVMGKTVATTIARKITDGEDAVPLKASMGRLGAACIASSGAGLRRGTAAAMSMLPVVPDYERYETGRDLHDTRGEIGLAGHWLKLILHYLFIYKAKGRFGWHLIPE
;
A
#
# COMPACT_ATOMS: atom_id res chain seq x y z
N ASN A 1 2.08 12.03 13.67
CA ASN A 1 0.92 12.78 14.19
C ASN A 1 0.78 12.66 15.70
N VAL A 2 0.61 11.48 16.30
CA VAL A 2 0.53 11.36 17.78
C VAL A 2 1.74 11.98 18.49
N ASP A 3 2.97 11.70 18.04
CA ASP A 3 4.19 12.36 18.54
C ASP A 3 4.13 13.89 18.44
N HIS A 4 3.58 14.44 17.35
CA HIS A 4 3.45 15.88 17.16
C HIS A 4 2.46 16.47 18.18
N GLU A 5 1.28 15.86 18.34
CA GLU A 5 0.27 16.34 19.30
C GLU A 5 0.79 16.30 20.74
N LEU A 6 1.52 15.25 21.11
CA LEU A 6 2.14 15.15 22.44
C LEU A 6 3.19 16.25 22.69
N ARG A 7 3.94 16.64 21.64
CA ARG A 7 4.92 17.73 21.71
C ARG A 7 4.23 19.09 21.80
N GLU A 8 3.22 19.35 20.97
CA GLU A 8 2.44 20.59 21.02
C GLU A 8 1.72 20.77 22.36
N ALA A 9 1.23 19.67 22.95
CA ALA A 9 0.63 19.67 24.28
C ALA A 9 1.66 19.76 25.43
N GLY A 10 2.97 19.67 25.15
CA GLY A 10 4.03 19.76 26.17
C GLY A 10 4.16 18.53 27.08
N VAL A 11 3.61 17.38 26.67
CA VAL A 11 3.56 16.14 27.47
C VAL A 11 4.33 14.97 26.86
N ARG A 12 5.10 15.20 25.79
CA ARG A 12 5.84 14.13 25.08
C ARG A 12 6.75 13.29 25.98
N GLU A 13 7.41 13.91 26.96
CA GLU A 13 8.30 13.22 27.90
C GLU A 13 7.55 12.36 28.93
N GLN A 14 6.22 12.51 29.03
CA GLN A 14 5.36 11.72 29.89
C GLN A 14 4.76 10.51 29.15
N ALA A 15 5.09 10.33 27.87
CA ALA A 15 4.53 9.28 27.02
C ALA A 15 5.64 8.40 26.42
N ARG A 16 5.45 7.08 26.51
CA ARG A 16 6.22 6.09 25.73
C ARG A 16 5.48 5.84 24.42
N LEU A 17 6.18 5.94 23.29
CA LEU A 17 5.61 5.70 21.96
C LEU A 17 6.27 4.48 21.34
N VAL A 18 5.44 3.46 21.05
CA VAL A 18 5.85 2.23 20.39
C VAL A 18 5.13 2.10 19.05
N PHE A 19 5.87 1.78 18.00
CA PHE A 19 5.38 1.40 16.69
C PHE A 19 5.56 -0.10 16.50
N LEU A 20 4.45 -0.83 16.58
CA LEU A 20 4.40 -2.29 16.41
C LEU A 20 3.98 -2.60 14.97
N THR A 21 4.82 -3.33 14.22
CA THR A 21 4.59 -3.61 12.79
C THR A 21 4.90 -5.06 12.42
N ASN A 22 4.17 -5.58 11.43
CA ASN A 22 4.43 -6.88 10.80
C ASN A 22 5.49 -6.80 9.69
N GLU A 23 5.98 -5.60 9.37
CA GLU A 23 7.13 -5.41 8.49
C GLU A 23 8.38 -6.01 9.12
N ALA A 24 9.18 -6.76 8.37
CA ALA A 24 10.43 -7.34 8.89
C ALA A 24 11.52 -6.29 9.14
N GLN A 25 11.46 -5.19 8.40
CA GLN A 25 12.34 -4.04 8.51
C GLN A 25 11.47 -2.78 8.50
N LEU A 26 11.84 -1.79 9.29
CA LEU A 26 11.10 -0.53 9.33
C LEU A 26 11.16 0.14 7.96
N GLY A 27 10.05 0.67 7.45
CA GLY A 27 10.04 1.34 6.14
C GLY A 27 10.05 0.38 4.94
N ASP A 28 9.65 -0.88 5.13
CA ASP A 28 9.33 -1.83 4.06
C ASP A 28 8.10 -1.37 3.24
N PHE A 29 7.12 -0.77 3.92
CA PHE A 29 5.87 -0.24 3.40
C PHE A 29 5.00 -1.25 2.63
N GLY A 30 5.27 -2.55 2.75
CA GLY A 30 4.62 -3.61 1.98
C GLY A 30 5.09 -3.68 0.52
N VAL A 31 6.24 -3.09 0.21
CA VAL A 31 6.78 -2.98 -1.15
C VAL A 31 8.26 -3.39 -1.25
N ASP A 32 8.75 -4.18 -0.30
CA ASP A 32 10.16 -4.58 -0.16
C ASP A 32 11.12 -3.39 0.06
N GLY A 33 10.62 -2.34 0.74
CA GLY A 33 11.36 -1.11 0.98
C GLY A 33 11.63 -0.31 -0.29
N LEU A 34 12.44 0.75 -0.16
CA LEU A 34 12.80 1.66 -1.25
C LEU A 34 14.29 1.97 -1.20
N THR A 35 14.91 2.03 -2.37
CA THR A 35 16.24 2.62 -2.58
C THR A 35 16.07 3.90 -3.39
N PHE A 36 16.58 5.02 -2.89
CA PHE A 36 16.42 6.32 -3.54
C PHE A 36 17.60 7.25 -3.27
N GLU A 37 17.77 8.24 -4.14
CA GLU A 37 18.76 9.30 -3.93
C GLU A 37 18.20 10.39 -2.99
N HIS A 38 18.98 10.73 -1.96
CA HIS A 38 18.70 11.81 -1.02
C HIS A 38 19.98 12.65 -0.84
N GLU A 39 19.91 13.95 -1.18
CA GLU A 39 21.05 14.87 -1.11
C GLU A 39 22.34 14.36 -1.79
N GLY A 40 22.21 13.64 -2.92
CA GLY A 40 23.33 13.09 -3.69
C GLY A 40 23.87 11.75 -3.18
N PHE A 41 23.21 11.13 -2.19
CA PHE A 41 23.56 9.81 -1.67
C PHE A 41 22.41 8.82 -1.86
N VAL A 42 22.73 7.61 -2.29
CA VAL A 42 21.75 6.51 -2.33
C VAL A 42 21.49 6.02 -0.90
N THR A 43 20.23 6.04 -0.47
CA THR A 43 19.79 5.60 0.85
C THR A 43 18.66 4.57 0.75
N HIS A 44 18.48 3.79 1.81
CA HIS A 44 17.37 2.86 1.96
C HIS A 44 16.29 3.44 2.87
N SER A 45 15.04 3.12 2.58
CA SER A 45 13.89 3.48 3.42
C SER A 45 14.04 2.99 4.87
N GLU A 46 14.70 1.87 5.10
CA GLU A 46 15.01 1.35 6.43
C GLU A 46 15.88 2.29 7.25
N LEU A 47 17.00 2.74 6.68
CA LEU A 47 17.88 3.70 7.35
C LEU A 47 17.17 5.03 7.58
N TRP A 48 16.42 5.49 6.59
CA TRP A 48 15.67 6.74 6.67
C TRP A 48 14.60 6.71 7.75
N ALA A 49 13.75 5.66 7.79
CA ALA A 49 12.71 5.51 8.79
C ALA A 49 13.29 5.31 10.20
N SER A 50 14.36 4.51 10.32
CA SER A 50 15.05 4.28 11.60
C SER A 50 15.66 5.55 12.18
N SER A 51 16.26 6.39 11.32
CA SER A 51 16.79 7.69 11.73
C SER A 51 15.68 8.60 12.27
N LEU A 52 14.56 8.68 11.55
CA LEU A 52 13.41 9.49 11.95
C LEU A 52 12.80 9.03 13.28
N PHE A 53 12.68 7.72 13.48
CA PHE A 53 12.11 7.15 14.71
C PHE A 53 13.04 7.40 15.89
N ARG A 54 14.35 7.25 15.70
CA ARG A 54 15.36 7.58 16.72
C ARG A 54 15.33 9.06 17.09
N GLU A 55 15.29 9.96 16.11
CA GLU A 55 15.18 11.41 16.34
C GLU A 55 13.93 11.75 17.16
N ARG A 56 12.80 11.10 16.86
CA ARG A 56 11.52 11.32 17.54
C ARG A 56 11.32 10.49 18.81
N GLN A 57 12.30 9.67 19.17
CA GLN A 57 12.26 8.75 20.32
C GLN A 57 11.04 7.80 20.27
N VAL A 58 10.73 7.29 19.08
CA VAL A 58 9.69 6.26 18.86
C VAL A 58 10.37 4.90 18.83
N GLU A 59 9.96 4.00 19.71
CA GLU A 59 10.47 2.63 19.75
C GLU A 59 9.80 1.81 18.64
N ALA A 60 10.58 1.10 17.82
CA ALA A 60 10.05 0.22 16.79
C ALA A 60 10.14 -1.24 17.23
N ILE A 61 9.04 -1.98 17.10
CA ILE A 61 8.99 -3.44 17.21
C ILE A 61 8.56 -3.97 15.84
N VAL A 62 9.49 -4.60 15.14
CA VAL A 62 9.32 -5.11 13.78
C VAL A 62 9.07 -6.62 13.78
N GLY A 63 8.53 -7.15 12.69
CA GLY A 63 8.29 -8.57 12.53
C GLY A 63 7.32 -9.13 13.57
N ALA A 64 6.31 -8.34 13.97
CA ALA A 64 5.35 -8.72 14.98
C ALA A 64 3.96 -9.05 14.39
N HIS A 65 3.36 -10.12 14.87
CA HIS A 65 1.99 -10.52 14.60
C HIS A 65 1.16 -10.36 15.86
N VAL A 66 0.18 -9.44 15.83
CA VAL A 66 -0.75 -9.28 16.95
C VAL A 66 -1.72 -10.44 16.97
N GLU A 67 -1.65 -11.25 18.03
CA GLU A 67 -2.49 -12.43 18.24
C GLU A 67 -3.82 -12.04 18.91
N ARG A 68 -3.76 -11.11 19.86
CA ARG A 68 -4.89 -10.73 20.71
C ARG A 68 -4.69 -9.35 21.33
N VAL A 69 -5.78 -8.63 21.52
CA VAL A 69 -5.81 -7.35 22.23
C VAL A 69 -6.79 -7.47 23.38
N ASP A 70 -6.29 -7.32 24.60
CA ASP A 70 -7.08 -7.23 25.83
C ASP A 70 -7.28 -5.77 26.25
N GLU A 71 -8.03 -5.57 27.33
CA GLU A 71 -8.10 -4.26 27.98
C GLU A 71 -6.71 -3.87 28.51
N GLY A 72 -6.08 -2.91 27.84
CA GLY A 72 -4.80 -2.32 28.26
C GLY A 72 -3.54 -3.12 27.89
N THR A 73 -3.66 -4.26 27.19
CA THR A 73 -2.49 -5.08 26.82
C THR A 73 -2.64 -5.69 25.43
N VAL A 74 -1.58 -5.62 24.61
CA VAL A 74 -1.49 -6.32 23.32
C VAL A 74 -0.57 -7.52 23.43
N HIS A 75 -1.01 -8.66 22.92
CA HIS A 75 -0.23 -9.90 22.83
C HIS A 75 0.19 -10.12 21.38
N TYR A 76 1.47 -10.38 21.17
CA TYR A 76 2.02 -10.54 19.84
C TYR A 76 3.15 -11.58 19.82
N GLU A 77 3.29 -12.22 18.66
CA GLU A 77 4.38 -13.12 18.33
C GLU A 77 5.39 -12.40 17.42
N THR A 78 6.68 -12.60 17.62
CA THR A 78 7.74 -12.08 16.73
C THR A 78 8.26 -13.13 15.75
N LEU A 79 9.04 -12.70 14.75
CA LEU A 79 9.59 -13.58 13.71
C LEU A 79 10.49 -14.72 14.23
N ASP A 80 11.06 -14.58 15.42
CA ASP A 80 11.81 -15.64 16.12
C ASP A 80 10.91 -16.67 16.82
N GLY A 81 9.60 -16.43 16.85
CA GLY A 81 8.60 -17.30 17.49
C GLY A 81 8.40 -17.02 18.98
N GLU A 82 9.00 -15.96 19.52
CA GLU A 82 8.75 -15.54 20.90
C GLU A 82 7.39 -14.84 21.02
N HIS A 83 6.70 -15.08 22.14
CA HIS A 83 5.44 -14.43 22.48
C HIS A 83 5.67 -13.35 23.53
N HIS A 84 5.10 -12.19 23.29
CA HIS A 84 5.29 -11.00 24.11
C HIS A 84 3.95 -10.38 24.50
N SER A 85 4.01 -9.52 25.51
CA SER A 85 2.89 -8.68 25.92
C SER A 85 3.39 -7.25 26.10
N LEU A 86 2.62 -6.28 25.63
CA LEU A 86 2.92 -4.87 25.76
C LEU A 86 1.69 -4.14 26.30
N ASP A 87 1.85 -3.53 27.47
CA ASP A 87 0.80 -2.71 28.07
C ASP A 87 0.67 -1.37 27.34
N PHE A 88 -0.56 -0.87 27.24
CA PHE A 88 -0.87 0.42 26.62
C PHE A 88 -2.03 1.13 27.31
N ASP A 89 -1.95 2.46 27.42
CA ASP A 89 -3.09 3.30 27.80
C ASP A 89 -3.94 3.70 26.57
N PHE A 90 -3.31 3.72 25.39
CA PHE A 90 -3.94 4.03 24.11
C PHE A 90 -3.25 3.25 22.99
N ALA A 91 -4.03 2.57 22.14
CA ALA A 91 -3.53 1.83 20.99
C ALA A 91 -4.34 2.12 19.73
N MET A 92 -3.66 2.07 18.58
CA MET A 92 -4.26 2.10 17.26
C MET A 92 -3.52 1.11 16.38
N LEU A 93 -4.23 0.07 15.94
CA LEU A 93 -3.71 -0.96 15.05
C LEU A 93 -4.43 -0.88 13.71
N LEU A 94 -3.68 -1.10 12.63
CA LEU A 94 -4.24 -1.25 11.30
C LEU A 94 -4.66 -2.72 11.11
N PRO A 95 -5.95 -3.02 10.87
CA PRO A 95 -6.37 -4.38 10.59
C PRO A 95 -5.90 -4.83 9.21
N PRO A 96 -5.72 -6.14 8.99
CA PRO A 96 -5.53 -6.67 7.64
C PRO A 96 -6.79 -6.40 6.80
N PHE A 97 -6.60 -6.24 5.49
CA PHE A 97 -7.73 -6.14 4.57
C PHE A 97 -8.18 -7.52 4.10
N GLY A 98 -9.49 -7.76 4.14
CA GLY A 98 -10.15 -8.81 3.39
C GLY A 98 -11.13 -8.20 2.39
N GLY A 99 -11.50 -8.98 1.37
CA GLY A 99 -12.57 -8.58 0.47
C GLY A 99 -13.93 -8.60 1.17
N VAL A 100 -14.87 -7.83 0.63
CA VAL A 100 -16.26 -7.83 1.10
C VAL A 100 -16.86 -9.22 0.81
N PRO A 101 -17.59 -9.84 1.75
CA PRO A 101 -18.16 -11.18 1.58
C PRO A 101 -19.36 -11.16 0.62
N LEU A 102 -19.08 -10.90 -0.66
CA LEU A 102 -20.04 -10.93 -1.75
C LEU A 102 -20.18 -12.36 -2.27
N LYS A 103 -21.39 -12.69 -2.72
CA LYS A 103 -21.65 -13.88 -3.53
C LYS A 103 -21.82 -13.47 -4.98
N ALA A 104 -21.37 -14.33 -5.89
CA ALA A 104 -21.59 -14.17 -7.32
C ALA A 104 -22.43 -15.34 -7.84
N TYR A 105 -23.44 -15.02 -8.64
CA TYR A 105 -24.30 -16.00 -9.30
C TYR A 105 -24.26 -15.75 -10.80
N ASP A 106 -24.22 -16.82 -11.59
CA ASP A 106 -24.33 -16.71 -13.04
C ASP A 106 -25.79 -16.46 -13.48
N ARG A 107 -26.01 -16.47 -14.80
CA ARG A 107 -27.34 -16.23 -15.38
C ARG A 107 -28.37 -17.31 -15.01
N ASP A 108 -27.94 -18.54 -14.81
CA ASP A 108 -28.80 -19.68 -14.48
C ASP A 108 -29.00 -19.82 -12.95
N GLY A 109 -28.33 -18.96 -12.17
CA GLY A 109 -28.41 -18.91 -10.71
C GLY A 109 -27.42 -19.84 -10.01
N GLU A 110 -26.43 -20.38 -10.73
CA GLU A 110 -25.35 -21.18 -10.16
C GLU A 110 -24.39 -20.28 -9.37
N ASP A 111 -23.93 -20.76 -8.21
CA ASP A 111 -22.97 -20.02 -7.38
C ASP A 111 -21.56 -20.11 -8.00
N ILE A 112 -21.08 -18.98 -8.50
CA ILE A 112 -19.76 -18.83 -9.12
C ILE A 112 -18.81 -18.02 -8.24
N THR A 113 -19.10 -17.88 -6.95
CA THR A 113 -18.32 -17.05 -6.01
C THR A 113 -16.83 -17.42 -6.04
N ASP A 114 -16.51 -18.71 -6.00
CA ASP A 114 -15.11 -19.20 -6.02
C ASP A 114 -14.43 -19.01 -7.38
N GLN A 115 -15.19 -18.75 -8.45
CA GLN A 115 -14.64 -18.42 -9.76
C GLN A 115 -14.25 -16.93 -9.84
N ILE A 116 -14.98 -16.07 -9.15
CA ILE A 116 -14.80 -14.62 -9.16
C ILE A 116 -13.85 -14.13 -8.06
N PHE A 117 -13.92 -14.70 -6.86
CA PHE A 117 -13.19 -14.24 -5.69
C PHE A 117 -12.10 -15.23 -5.28
N ALA A 118 -10.97 -14.72 -4.80
CA ALA A 118 -9.95 -15.49 -4.11
C ALA A 118 -10.42 -15.84 -2.68
N PRO A 119 -9.79 -16.80 -1.98
CA PRO A 119 -10.13 -17.12 -0.58
C PRO A 119 -10.03 -15.93 0.38
N SER A 120 -9.24 -14.91 0.04
CA SER A 120 -9.14 -13.63 0.75
C SER A 120 -10.37 -12.72 0.58
N GLY A 121 -11.32 -13.09 -0.27
CA GLY A 121 -12.50 -12.31 -0.66
C GLY A 121 -12.24 -11.26 -1.73
N PHE A 122 -10.97 -11.02 -2.11
CA PHE A 122 -10.65 -10.10 -3.20
C PHE A 122 -10.98 -10.71 -4.56
N MET A 123 -11.33 -9.87 -5.54
CA MET A 123 -11.74 -10.34 -6.86
C MET A 123 -10.53 -10.72 -7.71
N LYS A 124 -10.57 -11.89 -8.34
CA LYS A 124 -9.55 -12.33 -9.30
C LYS A 124 -9.63 -11.47 -10.55
N VAL A 125 -8.47 -11.14 -11.09
CA VAL A 125 -8.29 -10.37 -12.33
C VAL A 125 -7.28 -11.08 -13.24
N ASP A 126 -6.83 -10.44 -14.31
CA ASP A 126 -5.89 -10.96 -15.32
C ASP A 126 -4.44 -11.05 -14.80
N ALA A 127 -4.25 -11.68 -13.64
CA ALA A 127 -2.96 -11.94 -13.01
C ALA A 127 -2.62 -13.44 -13.05
N ASP A 128 -1.33 -13.78 -12.90
CA ASP A 128 -0.91 -15.17 -12.71
C ASP A 128 -0.93 -15.52 -11.22
N TYR A 129 -1.89 -16.37 -10.83
CA TYR A 129 -2.06 -16.85 -9.45
C TYR A 129 -1.32 -18.18 -9.18
N THR A 130 -0.48 -18.64 -10.10
CA THR A 130 0.28 -19.89 -9.92
C THR A 130 1.21 -19.77 -8.72
N PRO A 131 1.12 -20.65 -7.71
CA PRO A 131 2.01 -20.60 -6.56
C PRO A 131 3.47 -20.83 -6.98
N ARG A 132 4.34 -19.88 -6.63
CA ARG A 132 5.79 -19.92 -6.89
C ARG A 132 6.56 -19.44 -5.67
N PRO A 133 7.83 -19.84 -5.49
CA PRO A 133 8.70 -19.24 -4.48
C PRO A 133 8.97 -17.75 -4.78
N TYR A 134 9.36 -16.99 -3.76
CA TYR A 134 9.61 -15.55 -3.86
C TYR A 134 10.60 -15.19 -4.97
N GLU A 135 11.64 -16.01 -5.14
CA GLU A 135 12.70 -15.81 -6.13
C GLU A 135 12.25 -15.97 -7.59
N GLU A 136 11.07 -16.56 -7.82
CA GLU A 136 10.49 -16.78 -9.16
C GLU A 136 9.33 -15.82 -9.47
N TRP A 137 8.99 -14.91 -8.56
CA TRP A 137 7.98 -13.89 -8.80
C TRP A 137 8.51 -12.80 -9.71
N THR A 138 7.65 -12.32 -10.59
CA THR A 138 7.98 -11.33 -11.61
C THR A 138 6.92 -10.24 -11.69
N VAL A 139 7.27 -9.12 -12.31
CA VAL A 139 6.31 -8.04 -12.56
C VAL A 139 5.19 -8.43 -13.52
N ASP A 140 5.42 -9.45 -14.36
CA ASP A 140 4.44 -9.92 -15.34
C ASP A 140 3.35 -10.82 -14.72
N ASP A 141 3.56 -11.31 -13.49
CA ASP A 141 2.52 -12.02 -12.75
C ASP A 141 1.38 -11.07 -12.33
N TRP A 142 1.62 -9.74 -12.29
CA TRP A 142 0.65 -8.73 -11.89
C TRP A 142 -0.32 -8.30 -13.00
N PRO A 143 -1.57 -7.97 -12.67
CA PRO A 143 -2.61 -7.69 -13.66
C PRO A 143 -2.30 -6.46 -14.50
N GLU A 144 -2.67 -6.50 -15.78
CA GLU A 144 -2.51 -5.37 -16.69
C GLU A 144 -3.82 -4.64 -16.96
N THR A 145 -4.91 -5.37 -17.17
CA THR A 145 -6.20 -4.87 -17.68
C THR A 145 -7.29 -4.84 -16.61
N TYR A 146 -7.09 -5.54 -15.50
CA TYR A 146 -8.01 -5.66 -14.36
C TYR A 146 -9.34 -6.34 -14.69
N MET A 147 -9.39 -7.10 -15.78
CA MET A 147 -10.54 -7.90 -16.19
C MET A 147 -10.63 -9.19 -15.39
N ALA A 148 -11.84 -9.59 -15.01
CA ALA A 148 -12.06 -10.88 -14.37
C ALA A 148 -11.83 -12.03 -15.37
N PRO A 149 -11.12 -13.10 -14.99
CA PRO A 149 -10.91 -14.24 -15.89
C PRO A 149 -12.23 -14.85 -16.37
N GLY A 150 -12.41 -14.97 -17.69
CA GLY A 150 -13.61 -15.54 -18.30
C GLY A 150 -14.78 -14.55 -18.49
N PHE A 151 -14.60 -13.27 -18.15
CA PHE A 151 -15.64 -12.25 -18.32
C PHE A 151 -15.11 -11.01 -19.03
N ASP A 152 -15.77 -10.61 -20.12
CA ASP A 152 -15.36 -9.45 -20.92
C ASP A 152 -15.91 -8.11 -20.40
N ASN A 153 -16.76 -8.16 -19.38
CA ASN A 153 -17.52 -7.03 -18.84
C ASN A 153 -17.44 -6.89 -17.31
N VAL A 154 -16.58 -7.67 -16.64
CA VAL A 154 -16.40 -7.62 -15.17
C VAL A 154 -14.95 -7.24 -14.86
N PHE A 155 -14.75 -6.27 -13.96
CA PHE A 155 -13.44 -5.69 -13.65
C PHE A 155 -13.31 -5.39 -12.16
N ALA A 156 -12.09 -5.42 -11.61
CA ALA A 156 -11.80 -4.95 -10.25
C ALA A 156 -10.53 -4.12 -10.17
N THR A 157 -10.63 -2.94 -9.55
CA THR A 157 -9.51 -1.98 -9.44
C THR A 157 -9.26 -1.57 -8.00
N GLY A 158 -8.06 -1.05 -7.71
CA GLY A 158 -7.69 -0.55 -6.39
C GLY A 158 -7.59 -1.69 -5.37
N ILE A 159 -8.10 -1.49 -4.15
CA ILE A 159 -7.99 -2.50 -3.09
C ILE A 159 -8.75 -3.80 -3.44
N ALA A 160 -9.79 -3.73 -4.28
CA ALA A 160 -10.73 -4.82 -4.51
C ALA A 160 -10.15 -6.02 -5.29
N PHE A 161 -9.13 -5.83 -6.12
CA PHE A 161 -8.52 -6.95 -6.85
C PHE A 161 -7.61 -7.76 -5.93
N ALA A 162 -7.49 -9.06 -6.21
CA ALA A 162 -6.63 -9.98 -5.50
C ALA A 162 -5.19 -9.86 -6.04
N PRO A 163 -4.20 -9.44 -5.22
CA PRO A 163 -2.80 -9.53 -5.60
C PRO A 163 -2.41 -10.99 -5.89
N PRO A 164 -1.63 -11.27 -6.94
CA PRO A 164 -1.18 -12.64 -7.24
C PRO A 164 -0.26 -13.20 -6.14
N HIS A 165 0.55 -12.32 -5.54
CA HIS A 165 1.48 -12.64 -4.47
C HIS A 165 1.81 -11.38 -3.64
N GLN A 166 2.66 -11.52 -2.61
CA GLN A 166 3.18 -10.37 -1.86
C GLN A 166 4.22 -9.61 -2.69
N ILE A 167 4.52 -8.36 -2.33
CA ILE A 167 5.66 -7.64 -2.91
C ILE A 167 6.89 -7.87 -2.03
N SER A 168 6.78 -7.57 -0.73
CA SER A 168 7.84 -7.89 0.24
C SER A 168 7.96 -9.39 0.46
N ARG A 169 9.17 -9.87 0.73
CA ARG A 169 9.41 -11.29 1.03
C ARG A 169 8.51 -11.75 2.18
N PRO A 170 7.58 -12.70 1.96
CA PRO A 170 6.75 -13.22 3.02
C PRO A 170 7.62 -13.99 4.02
N ARG A 171 7.38 -13.77 5.32
CA ARG A 171 8.11 -14.46 6.38
C ARG A 171 7.15 -15.21 7.27
N LYS A 172 7.69 -16.24 7.92
CA LYS A 172 6.98 -17.15 8.77
C LYS A 172 7.82 -17.44 10.00
N SER A 173 7.23 -17.37 11.18
CA SER A 173 7.91 -17.75 12.43
C SER A 173 8.08 -19.28 12.51
N PRO A 174 8.95 -19.79 13.42
CA PRO A 174 9.04 -21.22 13.71
C PRO A 174 7.71 -21.87 14.13
N ASN A 175 6.77 -21.11 14.68
CA ASN A 175 5.48 -21.63 15.15
C ASN A 175 4.45 -21.84 14.04
N GLY A 176 4.70 -21.30 12.84
CA GLY A 176 3.73 -21.43 11.74
C GLY A 176 3.07 -20.11 11.32
N THR A 177 3.33 -19.02 12.01
CA THR A 177 2.60 -17.76 11.83
C THR A 177 3.18 -16.96 10.68
N VAL A 178 2.34 -16.55 9.72
CA VAL A 178 2.76 -15.67 8.62
C VAL A 178 2.82 -14.25 9.15
N ILE A 179 4.00 -13.63 9.05
CA ILE A 179 4.26 -12.26 9.48
C ILE A 179 4.83 -11.51 8.28
N ALA A 180 3.95 -10.86 7.54
CA ALA A 180 4.31 -10.11 6.34
C ALA A 180 3.34 -8.95 6.09
N PRO A 181 3.83 -7.80 5.62
CA PRO A 181 2.99 -6.69 5.19
C PRO A 181 2.29 -7.01 3.86
N SER A 182 1.05 -6.56 3.71
CA SER A 182 0.29 -6.75 2.47
C SER A 182 0.68 -5.71 1.41
N PRO A 183 0.62 -6.04 0.10
CA PRO A 183 0.89 -5.09 -0.96
C PRO A 183 -0.05 -3.88 -0.90
N PRO A 184 0.44 -2.64 -0.88
CA PRO A 184 -0.41 -1.47 -0.84
C PRO A 184 -1.00 -1.15 -2.22
N ARG A 185 -2.30 -0.82 -2.27
CA ARG A 185 -2.98 -0.29 -3.46
C ARG A 185 -3.34 1.17 -3.19
N THR A 186 -2.34 2.04 -3.28
CA THR A 186 -2.44 3.46 -2.88
C THR A 186 -3.32 4.28 -3.82
N GLY A 187 -3.55 5.55 -3.48
CA GLY A 187 -4.50 6.43 -4.19
C GLY A 187 -4.17 6.65 -5.67
N MET A 188 -2.91 6.95 -6.00
CA MET A 188 -2.49 7.19 -7.39
C MET A 188 -2.64 5.94 -8.28
N PRO A 189 -2.07 4.76 -7.94
CA PRO A 189 -2.32 3.52 -8.67
C PRO A 189 -3.82 3.23 -8.80
N SER A 190 -4.60 3.34 -7.72
CA SER A 190 -6.04 3.08 -7.76
C SER A 190 -6.80 4.03 -8.71
N GLY A 191 -6.44 5.32 -8.73
CA GLY A 191 -7.01 6.31 -9.64
C GLY A 191 -6.68 6.01 -11.10
N VAL A 192 -5.41 5.65 -11.39
CA VAL A 192 -4.97 5.27 -12.74
C VAL A 192 -5.64 3.98 -13.20
N MET A 193 -5.75 2.97 -12.34
CA MET A 193 -6.48 1.71 -12.63
C MET A 193 -7.94 2.01 -12.97
N GLY A 194 -8.64 2.77 -12.11
CA GLY A 194 -10.05 3.11 -12.32
C GLY A 194 -10.29 3.86 -13.62
N LYS A 195 -9.44 4.86 -13.94
CA LYS A 195 -9.50 5.59 -15.20
C LYS A 195 -9.26 4.67 -16.42
N THR A 196 -8.28 3.78 -16.32
CA THR A 196 -7.91 2.83 -17.38
C THR A 196 -9.06 1.87 -17.68
N VAL A 197 -9.66 1.29 -16.66
CA VAL A 197 -10.82 0.39 -16.79
C VAL A 197 -12.03 1.15 -17.34
N ALA A 198 -12.35 2.33 -16.80
CA ALA A 198 -13.47 3.14 -17.30
C ALA A 198 -13.31 3.50 -18.79
N THR A 199 -12.09 3.82 -19.21
CA THR A 199 -11.79 4.11 -20.62
C THR A 199 -11.88 2.85 -21.48
N THR A 200 -11.45 1.70 -20.98
CA THR A 200 -11.62 0.40 -21.66
C THR A 200 -13.10 0.08 -21.89
N ILE A 201 -13.93 0.23 -20.86
CA ILE A 201 -15.38 0.04 -20.96
C ILE A 201 -15.99 1.00 -21.98
N ALA A 202 -15.62 2.28 -21.93
CA ALA A 202 -16.09 3.27 -22.90
C ALA A 202 -15.74 2.88 -24.35
N ARG A 203 -14.50 2.44 -24.60
CA ARG A 203 -14.07 1.96 -25.92
C ARG A 203 -14.80 0.71 -26.36
N LYS A 204 -15.04 -0.25 -25.47
CA LYS A 204 -15.86 -1.44 -25.80
C LYS A 204 -17.28 -1.06 -26.24
N ILE A 205 -17.85 -0.01 -25.64
CA ILE A 205 -19.18 0.51 -26.01
C ILE A 205 -19.16 1.26 -27.35
N THR A 206 -18.13 2.07 -27.61
CA THR A 206 -18.08 2.94 -28.81
C THR A 206 -17.48 2.28 -30.04
N ASP A 207 -16.43 1.48 -29.83
CA ASP A 207 -15.58 0.91 -30.88
C ASP A 207 -15.94 -0.58 -31.14
N GLY A 208 -16.73 -1.20 -30.26
CA GLY A 208 -17.15 -2.60 -30.31
C GLY A 208 -16.48 -3.48 -29.25
N GLU A 209 -17.05 -4.67 -28.99
CA GLU A 209 -16.61 -5.57 -27.91
C GLU A 209 -15.15 -6.03 -28.03
N ASP A 210 -14.62 -6.07 -29.26
CA ASP A 210 -13.23 -6.44 -29.59
C ASP A 210 -12.21 -5.32 -29.34
N ALA A 211 -12.64 -4.16 -28.81
CA ALA A 211 -11.74 -3.07 -28.49
C ALA A 211 -10.64 -3.52 -27.51
N VAL A 212 -9.38 -3.30 -27.89
CA VAL A 212 -8.21 -3.71 -27.11
C VAL A 212 -8.22 -3.00 -25.74
N PRO A 213 -8.23 -3.75 -24.63
CA PRO A 213 -8.17 -3.20 -23.28
C PRO A 213 -6.92 -2.36 -23.04
N LEU A 214 -7.08 -1.27 -22.30
CA LEU A 214 -5.95 -0.47 -21.84
C LEU A 214 -5.26 -1.14 -20.64
N LYS A 215 -3.98 -0.83 -20.46
CA LYS A 215 -3.12 -1.47 -19.46
C LYS A 215 -2.63 -0.49 -18.42
N ALA A 216 -2.57 -0.93 -17.15
CA ALA A 216 -2.09 -0.13 -16.03
C ALA A 216 -1.48 -1.03 -14.92
N SER A 217 -0.53 -1.91 -15.28
CA SER A 217 0.10 -2.82 -14.30
C SER A 217 0.95 -2.10 -13.26
N MET A 218 0.88 -2.56 -12.02
CA MET A 218 1.71 -2.04 -10.91
C MET A 218 3.22 -2.28 -11.11
N GLY A 219 3.61 -3.18 -12.01
CA GLY A 219 4.99 -3.33 -12.48
C GLY A 219 5.47 -2.23 -13.44
N ARG A 220 4.57 -1.33 -13.86
CA ARG A 220 4.88 -0.19 -14.74
C ARG A 220 4.36 1.15 -14.22
N LEU A 221 3.42 1.12 -13.27
CA LEU A 221 2.90 2.32 -12.62
C LEU A 221 3.83 2.78 -11.50
N GLY A 222 3.91 4.09 -11.33
CA GLY A 222 4.48 4.69 -10.13
C GLY A 222 3.43 4.86 -9.04
N ALA A 223 3.90 5.14 -7.83
CA ALA A 223 3.05 5.59 -6.72
C ALA A 223 3.70 6.78 -6.01
N ALA A 224 2.86 7.69 -5.53
CA ALA A 224 3.24 8.75 -4.62
C ALA A 224 2.51 8.58 -3.29
N CYS A 225 3.25 8.65 -2.19
CA CYS A 225 2.71 8.61 -0.83
C CYS A 225 3.19 9.82 -0.04
N ILE A 226 2.28 10.44 0.70
CA ILE A 226 2.62 11.56 1.59
C ILE A 226 1.99 11.28 2.95
N ALA A 227 2.85 10.96 3.91
CA ALA A 227 2.54 10.70 5.30
C ALA A 227 2.80 11.96 6.14
N SER A 228 1.72 12.61 6.58
CA SER A 228 1.84 13.76 7.47
C SER A 228 2.44 13.33 8.82
N SER A 229 3.40 14.11 9.28
CA SER A 229 4.13 13.85 10.52
C SER A 229 4.13 15.06 11.48
N GLY A 230 3.29 16.06 11.17
CA GLY A 230 3.03 17.29 11.93
C GLY A 230 2.11 18.24 11.15
N ALA A 231 1.50 19.20 11.84
CA ALA A 231 0.54 20.13 11.27
C ALA A 231 0.95 21.61 11.46
N GLY A 232 0.39 22.48 10.62
CA GLY A 232 0.52 23.94 10.74
C GLY A 232 1.16 24.62 9.52
N LEU A 233 0.76 25.86 9.27
CA LEU A 233 1.10 26.60 8.04
C LEU A 233 2.62 26.78 7.82
N ARG A 234 3.40 26.93 8.88
CA ARG A 234 4.86 27.18 8.81
C ARG A 234 5.71 26.08 9.44
N ARG A 235 5.11 25.20 10.24
CA ARG A 235 5.81 24.18 11.04
C ARG A 235 5.31 22.76 10.76
N GLY A 236 4.34 22.61 9.86
CA GLY A 236 3.89 21.30 9.41
C GLY A 236 5.02 20.53 8.73
N THR A 237 4.98 19.22 8.84
CA THR A 237 5.97 18.33 8.22
C THR A 237 5.28 17.09 7.69
N ALA A 238 5.79 16.54 6.59
CA ALA A 238 5.35 15.28 6.04
C ALA A 238 6.53 14.55 5.39
N ALA A 239 6.51 13.23 5.52
CA ALA A 239 7.31 12.32 4.73
C ALA A 239 6.62 12.15 3.36
N ALA A 240 7.25 12.62 2.29
CA ALA A 240 6.79 12.46 0.93
C ALA A 240 7.72 11.50 0.18
N MET A 241 7.14 10.54 -0.52
CA MET A 241 7.87 9.55 -1.29
C MET A 241 7.19 9.27 -2.62
N SER A 242 8.00 9.06 -3.64
CA SER A 242 7.59 8.50 -4.92
C SER A 242 8.37 7.22 -5.20
N MET A 243 7.76 6.31 -5.96
CA MET A 243 8.41 5.10 -6.42
C MET A 243 7.93 4.75 -7.82
N LEU A 244 8.82 4.21 -8.65
CA LEU A 244 8.50 3.69 -9.97
C LEU A 244 9.42 2.51 -10.29
N PRO A 245 8.89 1.33 -10.62
CA PRO A 245 7.50 0.88 -10.45
C PRO A 245 7.11 0.60 -8.99
N VAL A 246 5.82 0.34 -8.74
CA VAL A 246 5.34 -0.08 -7.41
C VAL A 246 5.83 -1.49 -7.07
N VAL A 247 5.65 -2.44 -7.99
CA VAL A 247 6.21 -3.79 -7.88
C VAL A 247 7.64 -3.74 -8.45
N PRO A 248 8.68 -4.09 -7.67
CA PRO A 248 10.06 -4.06 -8.14
C PRO A 248 10.30 -4.88 -9.41
N ASP A 249 11.01 -4.31 -10.38
CA ASP A 249 11.46 -4.94 -11.62
C ASP A 249 12.98 -5.00 -11.64
N TYR A 250 13.55 -6.10 -11.15
CA TYR A 250 15.00 -6.31 -11.07
C TYR A 250 15.64 -6.68 -12.42
N GLU A 251 14.83 -7.05 -13.42
CA GLU A 251 15.33 -7.26 -14.78
C GLU A 251 15.62 -5.92 -15.46
N ARG A 252 14.79 -4.91 -15.19
CA ARG A 252 14.91 -3.57 -15.78
C ARG A 252 15.76 -2.61 -14.95
N TYR A 253 15.70 -2.68 -13.63
CA TYR A 253 16.35 -1.73 -12.73
C TYR A 253 17.22 -2.45 -11.70
N GLU A 254 18.44 -1.98 -11.50
CA GLU A 254 19.40 -2.58 -10.55
C GLU A 254 18.85 -2.68 -9.12
N THR A 255 18.08 -1.67 -8.69
CA THR A 255 17.45 -1.64 -7.36
C THR A 255 16.01 -2.15 -7.37
N GLY A 256 15.54 -2.69 -8.50
CA GLY A 256 14.14 -2.99 -8.76
C GLY A 256 13.29 -1.75 -9.08
N ARG A 257 13.84 -0.54 -8.92
CA ARG A 257 13.16 0.73 -9.20
C ARG A 257 14.05 1.75 -9.90
N ASP A 258 13.41 2.67 -10.60
CA ASP A 258 14.06 3.82 -11.21
C ASP A 258 14.50 4.80 -10.13
N LEU A 259 15.81 5.01 -9.98
CA LEU A 259 16.38 5.94 -9.01
C LEU A 259 16.08 7.40 -9.34
N HIS A 260 15.79 7.74 -10.59
CA HIS A 260 15.43 9.11 -10.98
C HIS A 260 14.05 9.50 -10.45
N ASP A 261 13.10 8.56 -10.50
CA ASP A 261 11.69 8.77 -10.17
C ASP A 261 11.31 8.24 -8.77
N THR A 262 12.16 7.43 -8.16
CA THR A 262 12.02 6.99 -6.76
C THR A 262 12.75 7.96 -5.85
N ARG A 263 11.99 8.70 -5.03
CA ARG A 263 12.51 9.78 -4.18
C ARG A 263 11.88 9.73 -2.79
N GLY A 264 12.60 10.25 -1.80
CA GLY A 264 12.11 10.43 -0.44
C GLY A 264 12.58 11.77 0.14
N GLU A 265 11.63 12.54 0.67
CA GLU A 265 11.89 13.81 1.33
C GLU A 265 11.04 13.92 2.60
N ILE A 266 11.55 14.61 3.62
CA ILE A 266 10.77 15.02 4.78
C ILE A 266 10.81 16.53 4.94
N GLY A 267 9.66 17.16 5.09
CA GLY A 267 9.62 18.60 5.33
C GLY A 267 8.29 19.27 5.11
N LEU A 268 8.33 20.60 5.11
CA LEU A 268 7.18 21.49 4.97
C LEU A 268 6.56 21.41 3.56
N ALA A 269 7.38 21.17 2.52
CA ALA A 269 6.91 21.03 1.15
C ALA A 269 5.91 19.87 1.01
N GLY A 270 6.25 18.69 1.55
CA GLY A 270 5.35 17.54 1.60
C GLY A 270 4.05 17.84 2.36
N HIS A 271 4.12 18.59 3.47
CA HIS A 271 2.94 18.98 4.25
C HIS A 271 1.96 19.83 3.42
N TRP A 272 2.47 20.85 2.73
CA TRP A 272 1.65 21.68 1.85
C TRP A 272 1.10 20.92 0.66
N LEU A 273 1.91 20.07 0.03
CA LEU A 273 1.46 19.24 -1.08
C LEU A 273 0.30 18.32 -0.65
N LYS A 274 0.39 17.70 0.54
CA LYS A 274 -0.71 16.89 1.10
C LYS A 274 -1.99 17.71 1.26
N LEU A 275 -1.88 18.94 1.78
CA LEU A 275 -3.02 19.82 1.99
C LEU A 275 -3.68 20.24 0.66
N ILE A 276 -2.86 20.59 -0.33
CA ILE A 276 -3.34 20.92 -1.68
C ILE A 276 -4.07 19.72 -2.28
N LEU A 277 -3.45 18.53 -2.25
CA LEU A 277 -4.06 17.29 -2.76
C LEU A 277 -5.37 16.95 -2.05
N HIS A 278 -5.46 17.17 -0.73
CA HIS A 278 -6.70 16.97 0.02
C HIS A 278 -7.87 17.80 -0.55
N TYR A 279 -7.64 19.10 -0.76
CA TYR A 279 -8.68 19.97 -1.30
C TYR A 279 -8.96 19.71 -2.78
N LEU A 280 -7.93 19.45 -3.60
CA LEU A 280 -8.10 19.12 -5.02
C LEU A 280 -8.87 17.82 -5.21
N PHE A 281 -8.58 16.79 -4.40
CA PHE A 281 -9.32 15.53 -4.46
C PHE A 281 -10.80 15.74 -4.13
N ILE A 282 -11.12 16.45 -3.05
CA ILE A 282 -12.52 16.74 -2.68
C ILE A 282 -13.21 17.61 -3.75
N TYR A 283 -12.49 18.57 -4.33
CA TYR A 283 -13.01 19.40 -5.42
C TYR A 283 -13.36 18.55 -6.65
N LYS A 284 -12.45 17.64 -7.02
CA LYS A 284 -12.60 16.70 -8.13
C LYS A 284 -13.76 15.74 -7.89
N ALA A 285 -13.82 15.13 -6.71
CA ALA A 285 -14.88 14.20 -6.31
C ALA A 285 -16.28 14.85 -6.30
N LYS A 286 -16.36 16.17 -6.05
CA LYS A 286 -17.61 16.94 -6.14
C LYS A 286 -18.01 17.32 -7.58
N GLY A 287 -17.21 16.96 -8.59
CA GLY A 287 -17.50 17.26 -10.00
C GLY A 287 -17.57 18.76 -10.31
N ARG A 288 -16.85 19.59 -9.55
CA ARG A 288 -16.89 21.05 -9.71
C ARG A 288 -16.24 21.50 -11.02
N PHE A 289 -16.56 22.71 -11.48
CA PHE A 289 -16.05 23.24 -12.75
C PHE A 289 -14.53 23.04 -12.92
N GLY A 290 -14.10 22.48 -14.06
CA GLY A 290 -12.69 22.19 -14.34
C GLY A 290 -12.12 20.94 -13.64
N TRP A 291 -12.92 20.12 -12.96
CA TRP A 291 -12.44 18.93 -12.25
C TRP A 291 -11.60 17.96 -13.11
N HIS A 292 -11.93 17.83 -14.40
CA HIS A 292 -11.26 16.94 -15.34
C HIS A 292 -9.84 17.39 -15.70
N LEU A 293 -9.46 18.63 -15.37
CA LEU A 293 -8.10 19.15 -15.54
C LEU A 293 -7.19 18.77 -14.36
N ILE A 294 -7.75 18.31 -13.25
CA ILE A 294 -6.97 17.85 -12.09
C ILE A 294 -6.50 16.42 -12.42
N PRO A 295 -5.18 16.17 -12.49
CA PRO A 295 -4.63 14.86 -12.82
C PRO A 295 -5.05 13.79 -11.80
N GLU A 296 -4.85 12.52 -12.17
CA GLU A 296 -4.84 11.41 -11.19
C GLU A 296 -3.51 11.39 -10.43
#